data_AF-A0A848VQ90-F1
#
_entry.id   AF-A0A848VQ90-F1
#
_cell.length_a   1.000
_cell.length_b   1.000
_cell.length_c   1.000
_cell.angle_alpha   90.00
_cell.angle_beta   90.00
_cell.angle_gamma   90.00
#
_symmetry.space_group_name_H-M   'P 1'
#
loop_
_entity.id
_entity.type
_entity.pdbx_description
1 polymer ?
#
loop_
_entity_poly.entity_id
_entity_poly.type
_entity_poly.pdbx_seq_one_letter_code
_entity_poly.pdbx_strand_id
1 'polypeptide(L)'
;MAKTLLQLIVVAALGGSVDARAQCRPAQADARLSVNEVRARVLNDGALFYRAGPTDGPNAEYIVPQSEGNASPLFGGSIIVGGLVDDSIRVAGSRYAAREFWPGPVQHMPSDTLACDPYDRIFEITRSDIEELNRDVLSPNVAEWPWQWGAPVVDGDGNPDNYAPLQGDRPALRGDQMLWWVMNDAAGEHLSSKGGPIGLEIRASAYAFDTAGDLDHATFFDLELRTDVDVEDAYLGIWMDGDLGDFADDFLGSDSLLHLGYIYNADETDGSGGFGYGSPPPAVGTVFIKGPDGSGNGLDDDRDGLVDEVGEELGMSSFVCGRKSFEAQNGQQFYYALQGRLRDGSPERLGGDYWDARDPAQPET
;
A
#
# COMPACT_ATOMS: atom_id res chain seq x y z
N MET A 1 -63.36 -11.53 38.02
CA MET A 1 -62.13 -12.10 37.45
C MET A 1 -62.16 -11.90 35.94
N ALA A 2 -61.56 -10.82 35.45
CA ALA A 2 -61.44 -10.53 34.03
C ALA A 2 -60.00 -10.86 33.61
N LYS A 3 -59.84 -11.85 32.71
CA LYS A 3 -58.56 -12.15 32.05
C LYS A 3 -58.45 -11.23 30.85
N THR A 4 -57.61 -10.21 30.95
CA THR A 4 -57.24 -9.38 29.80
C THR A 4 -56.07 -10.05 29.09
N LEU A 5 -56.33 -10.55 27.89
CA LEU A 5 -55.35 -11.15 26.98
C LEU A 5 -54.53 -10.01 26.35
N LEU A 6 -53.23 -9.95 26.64
CA LEU A 6 -52.31 -9.02 25.98
C LEU A 6 -51.77 -9.71 24.72
N GLN A 7 -52.24 -9.32 23.54
CA GLN A 7 -51.65 -9.75 22.27
C GLN A 7 -50.39 -8.91 22.00
N LEU A 8 -49.25 -9.58 21.96
CA LEU A 8 -47.98 -9.01 21.51
C LEU A 8 -47.96 -9.07 19.98
N ILE A 9 -48.08 -7.92 19.31
CA ILE A 9 -47.81 -7.82 17.87
C ILE A 9 -46.32 -7.54 17.72
N VAL A 10 -45.55 -8.54 17.30
CA VAL A 10 -44.18 -8.34 16.80
C VAL A 10 -44.30 -7.89 15.36
N VAL A 11 -44.11 -6.59 15.11
CA VAL A 11 -43.91 -6.07 13.76
C VAL A 11 -42.44 -6.31 13.42
N ALA A 12 -42.16 -7.41 12.71
CA ALA A 12 -40.89 -7.55 12.01
C ALA A 12 -40.93 -6.59 10.82
N ALA A 13 -40.24 -5.45 10.93
CA ALA A 13 -39.91 -4.65 9.76
C ALA A 13 -38.94 -5.49 8.92
N LEU A 14 -39.46 -6.13 7.87
CA LEU A 14 -38.64 -6.60 6.76
C LEU A 14 -38.10 -5.35 6.08
N GLY A 15 -36.93 -4.91 6.54
CA GLY A 15 -36.13 -3.91 5.83
C GLY A 15 -35.95 -4.38 4.41
N GLY A 16 -36.25 -3.49 3.45
CA GLY A 16 -36.16 -3.78 2.03
C GLY A 16 -34.80 -4.38 1.68
N SER A 17 -34.82 -5.32 0.75
CA SER A 17 -33.62 -5.76 0.04
C SER A 17 -32.92 -4.53 -0.51
N VAL A 18 -31.81 -4.13 0.12
CA VAL A 18 -30.78 -3.38 -0.58
C VAL A 18 -30.35 -4.33 -1.69
N ASP A 19 -30.56 -3.92 -2.95
CA ASP A 19 -30.09 -4.71 -4.09
C ASP A 19 -28.62 -5.06 -3.83
N ALA A 20 -28.35 -6.34 -3.60
CA ALA A 20 -27.01 -6.87 -3.51
C ALA A 20 -26.42 -6.72 -4.91
N ARG A 21 -25.87 -5.54 -5.22
CA ARG A 21 -24.95 -5.40 -6.34
C ARG A 21 -23.91 -6.48 -6.15
N ALA A 22 -23.75 -7.28 -7.18
CA ALA A 22 -22.78 -8.34 -7.22
C ALA A 22 -21.39 -7.72 -6.94
N GLN A 23 -20.84 -7.96 -5.75
CA GLN A 23 -19.53 -7.45 -5.32
C GLN A 23 -18.43 -8.34 -5.88
N CYS A 24 -17.30 -7.74 -6.27
CA CYS A 24 -16.14 -8.53 -6.65
C CYS A 24 -15.65 -9.37 -5.48
N ARG A 25 -15.17 -10.58 -5.78
CA ARG A 25 -14.50 -11.40 -4.77
C ARG A 25 -13.26 -10.68 -4.26
N PRO A 26 -12.85 -10.89 -2.99
CA PRO A 26 -11.56 -10.41 -2.51
C PRO A 26 -10.43 -10.92 -3.41
N ALA A 27 -9.44 -10.06 -3.67
CA ALA A 27 -8.30 -10.44 -4.51
C ALA A 27 -7.58 -11.68 -3.96
N GLN A 28 -7.07 -12.51 -4.87
CA GLN A 28 -6.36 -13.74 -4.53
C GLN A 28 -4.94 -13.77 -5.09
N ALA A 29 -4.61 -12.93 -6.06
CA ALA A 29 -3.29 -12.95 -6.67
C ALA A 29 -2.20 -12.47 -5.69
N ASP A 30 -1.08 -13.18 -5.70
CA ASP A 30 0.19 -12.71 -5.17
C ASP A 30 1.32 -13.09 -6.11
N ALA A 31 2.39 -12.31 -6.04
CA ALA A 31 3.66 -12.58 -6.71
C ALA A 31 4.80 -12.22 -5.75
N ARG A 32 6.03 -12.57 -6.11
CA ARG A 32 7.21 -12.17 -5.33
C ARG A 32 8.13 -11.33 -6.19
N LEU A 33 8.54 -10.18 -5.67
CA LEU A 33 9.85 -9.65 -6.02
C LEU A 33 10.87 -10.60 -5.39
N SER A 34 11.73 -11.19 -6.19
CA SER A 34 12.79 -12.13 -5.79
C SER A 34 14.00 -11.87 -6.66
N VAL A 35 14.69 -10.76 -6.37
CA VAL A 35 15.90 -10.33 -7.09
C VAL A 35 16.91 -9.86 -6.07
N ASN A 36 18.17 -10.28 -6.25
CA ASN A 36 19.28 -9.95 -5.37
C ASN A 36 19.03 -10.37 -3.90
N GLU A 37 19.15 -9.46 -2.93
CA GLU A 37 18.91 -9.73 -1.51
C GLU A 37 17.46 -9.39 -1.08
N VAL A 38 16.55 -9.23 -2.04
CA VAL A 38 15.13 -8.99 -1.77
C VAL A 38 14.30 -10.20 -2.12
N ARG A 39 13.49 -10.66 -1.15
CA ARG A 39 12.30 -11.47 -1.40
C ARG A 39 11.07 -10.88 -0.73
N ALA A 40 10.20 -10.25 -1.52
CA ALA A 40 9.03 -9.53 -1.03
C ALA A 40 7.74 -10.00 -1.70
N ARG A 41 6.73 -10.37 -0.91
CA ARG A 41 5.39 -10.69 -1.40
C ARG A 41 4.65 -9.42 -1.78
N VAL A 42 4.13 -9.41 -3.01
CA VAL A 42 3.26 -8.37 -3.54
C VAL A 42 1.85 -8.93 -3.68
N LEU A 43 0.87 -8.12 -3.30
CA LEU A 43 -0.55 -8.43 -3.29
C LEU A 43 -1.29 -7.37 -4.10
N ASN A 44 -2.42 -7.73 -4.74
CA ASN A 44 -3.21 -6.84 -5.58
C ASN A 44 -4.47 -6.29 -4.88
N ASP A 45 -4.45 -6.21 -3.55
CA ASP A 45 -5.55 -5.76 -2.68
C ASP A 45 -5.15 -4.58 -1.76
N GLY A 46 -4.07 -3.87 -2.12
CA GLY A 46 -3.51 -2.75 -1.36
C GLY A 46 -2.65 -3.16 -0.16
N ALA A 47 -2.59 -4.44 0.18
CA ALA A 47 -1.68 -4.96 1.19
C ALA A 47 -0.24 -5.00 0.73
N LEU A 48 0.67 -4.84 1.68
CA LEU A 48 2.11 -5.03 1.51
C LEU A 48 2.56 -6.19 2.38
N PHE A 49 3.21 -7.19 1.78
CA PHE A 49 3.95 -8.28 2.42
C PHE A 49 3.17 -9.29 3.28
N TYR A 50 2.02 -8.91 3.84
CA TYR A 50 1.18 -9.73 4.71
C TYR A 50 -0.10 -10.20 4.01
N ARG A 51 -0.29 -11.51 3.96
CA ARG A 51 -1.56 -12.13 3.61
C ARG A 51 -2.21 -12.80 4.81
N ALA A 52 -3.45 -12.43 5.09
CA ALA A 52 -4.27 -13.09 6.09
C ALA A 52 -4.78 -14.46 5.59
N GLY A 53 -4.84 -15.45 6.49
CA GLY A 53 -5.40 -16.77 6.20
C GLY A 53 -4.37 -17.81 5.75
N PRO A 54 -4.80 -18.99 5.29
CA PRO A 54 -3.89 -20.03 4.84
C PRO A 54 -3.09 -19.58 3.61
N THR A 55 -1.77 -19.71 3.66
CA THR A 55 -0.85 -19.39 2.58
C THR A 55 0.10 -20.55 2.31
N ASP A 56 0.56 -20.68 1.06
CA ASP A 56 1.75 -21.45 0.76
C ASP A 56 2.98 -20.63 1.20
N GLY A 57 3.53 -20.99 2.37
CA GLY A 57 4.61 -20.26 3.04
C GLY A 57 4.13 -19.36 4.20
N PRO A 58 4.99 -18.49 4.73
CA PRO A 58 4.64 -17.60 5.83
C PRO A 58 3.62 -16.54 5.38
N ASN A 59 2.80 -16.09 6.33
CA ASN A 59 1.82 -15.03 6.13
C ASN A 59 2.47 -13.68 5.83
N ALA A 60 3.57 -13.37 6.51
CA ALA A 60 4.43 -12.21 6.30
C ALA A 60 5.64 -12.62 5.46
N GLU A 61 5.94 -11.88 4.39
CA GLU A 61 7.07 -12.16 3.51
C GLU A 61 7.65 -10.85 2.96
N TYR A 62 8.53 -10.22 3.73
CA TYR A 62 9.47 -9.20 3.27
C TYR A 62 10.85 -9.57 3.79
N ILE A 63 11.57 -10.43 3.08
CA ILE A 63 12.85 -10.98 3.56
C ILE A 63 13.98 -10.20 2.90
N VAL A 64 14.71 -9.46 3.72
CA VAL A 64 15.85 -8.63 3.32
C VAL A 64 16.85 -8.58 4.49
N PRO A 65 18.12 -8.98 4.32
CA PRO A 65 18.67 -9.69 3.16
C PRO A 65 18.03 -11.06 2.99
N GLN A 66 17.82 -11.50 1.74
CA GLN A 66 17.33 -12.85 1.45
C GLN A 66 18.31 -13.92 1.98
N SER A 67 19.60 -13.60 2.04
CA SER A 67 20.65 -14.46 2.61
C SER A 67 20.52 -14.73 4.11
N GLU A 68 19.81 -13.88 4.86
CA GLU A 68 19.49 -14.07 6.30
C GLU A 68 18.33 -15.06 6.52
N GLY A 69 17.82 -15.67 5.45
CA GLY A 69 16.90 -16.80 5.52
C GLY A 69 15.44 -16.38 5.69
N ASN A 70 14.93 -16.38 6.92
CA ASN A 70 13.52 -16.14 7.23
C ASN A 70 13.29 -14.92 8.13
N ALA A 71 14.34 -14.21 8.52
CA ALA A 71 14.19 -12.93 9.19
C ALA A 71 13.51 -11.93 8.25
N SER A 72 12.48 -11.26 8.76
CA SER A 72 11.71 -10.24 8.06
C SER A 72 11.90 -8.96 8.85
N PRO A 73 12.13 -7.79 8.24
CA PRO A 73 12.16 -6.52 8.96
C PRO A 73 10.76 -5.90 9.12
N LEU A 74 9.79 -6.44 8.38
CA LEU A 74 8.42 -5.96 8.31
C LEU A 74 7.47 -7.15 8.34
N PHE A 75 6.46 -7.12 9.21
CA PHE A 75 5.40 -8.12 9.21
C PHE A 75 4.42 -7.89 8.06
N GLY A 76 4.06 -6.62 7.84
CA GLY A 76 3.10 -6.25 6.82
C GLY A 76 2.92 -4.75 6.67
N GLY A 77 2.12 -4.37 5.70
CA GLY A 77 1.72 -3.00 5.48
C GLY A 77 0.46 -2.89 4.62
N SER A 78 0.04 -1.67 4.36
CA SER A 78 -1.06 -1.36 3.46
C SER A 78 -0.95 0.05 2.93
N ILE A 79 -1.37 0.21 1.67
CA ILE A 79 -1.72 1.51 1.10
C ILE A 79 -3.04 1.95 1.73
N ILE A 80 -3.12 3.23 2.13
CA ILE A 80 -4.32 3.86 2.66
C ILE A 80 -4.46 5.21 1.96
N VAL A 81 -5.63 5.46 1.38
CA VAL A 81 -5.95 6.73 0.71
C VAL A 81 -7.21 7.30 1.35
N GLY A 82 -7.22 8.59 1.62
CA GLY A 82 -8.36 9.25 2.24
C GLY A 82 -8.51 10.71 1.82
N GLY A 83 -9.73 11.23 1.86
CA GLY A 83 -10.04 12.60 1.47
C GLY A 83 -11.51 12.94 1.69
N LEU A 84 -11.91 14.12 1.27
CA LEU A 84 -13.28 14.60 1.28
C LEU A 84 -13.88 14.50 -0.13
N VAL A 85 -15.00 13.78 -0.23
CA VAL A 85 -15.83 13.73 -1.44
C VAL A 85 -17.20 14.25 -1.07
N ASP A 86 -17.63 15.35 -1.68
CA ASP A 86 -18.86 16.07 -1.30
C ASP A 86 -18.92 16.36 0.22
N ASP A 87 -17.89 17.00 0.77
CA ASP A 87 -17.72 17.32 2.21
C ASP A 87 -17.72 16.09 3.16
N SER A 88 -17.71 14.87 2.63
CA SER A 88 -17.79 13.64 3.40
C SER A 88 -16.47 12.88 3.35
N ILE A 89 -15.97 12.46 4.53
CA ILE A 89 -14.77 11.63 4.61
C ILE A 89 -14.98 10.31 3.88
N ARG A 90 -14.11 10.02 2.91
CA ARG A 90 -14.00 8.74 2.21
C ARG A 90 -12.57 8.22 2.39
N VAL A 91 -12.46 6.93 2.69
CA VAL A 91 -11.18 6.26 2.91
C VAL A 91 -11.23 4.87 2.29
N ALA A 92 -10.14 4.50 1.62
CA ALA A 92 -9.89 3.14 1.15
C ALA A 92 -8.57 2.66 1.76
N GLY A 93 -8.63 1.57 2.51
CA GLY A 93 -7.44 0.92 3.06
C GLY A 93 -7.73 0.03 4.24
N SER A 94 -6.76 -0.79 4.64
CA SER A 94 -6.86 -1.57 5.85
C SER A 94 -5.51 -1.66 6.55
N ARG A 95 -5.44 -2.41 7.66
CA ARG A 95 -4.17 -2.73 8.32
C ARG A 95 -3.77 -4.15 7.96
N TYR A 96 -4.48 -5.13 8.51
CA TYR A 96 -4.19 -6.55 8.32
C TYR A 96 -5.16 -7.31 7.43
N ALA A 97 -6.44 -7.28 7.77
CA ALA A 97 -7.49 -8.03 7.07
C ALA A 97 -8.55 -7.05 6.57
N ALA A 98 -9.61 -7.56 5.93
CA ALA A 98 -10.73 -6.74 5.44
C ALA A 98 -10.25 -5.65 4.47
N ARG A 99 -9.61 -6.09 3.38
CA ARG A 99 -9.05 -5.26 2.32
C ARG A 99 -10.15 -4.48 1.62
N GLU A 100 -9.84 -3.25 1.23
CA GLU A 100 -10.78 -2.30 0.61
C GLU A 100 -10.34 -1.90 -0.80
N PHE A 101 -9.46 -2.70 -1.39
CA PHE A 101 -9.14 -2.63 -2.81
C PHE A 101 -9.43 -3.99 -3.46
N TRP A 102 -9.92 -3.94 -4.68
CA TRP A 102 -10.26 -5.09 -5.51
C TRP A 102 -9.56 -5.00 -6.86
N PRO A 103 -9.31 -6.14 -7.53
CA PRO A 103 -8.60 -6.15 -8.79
C PRO A 103 -9.36 -5.45 -9.91
N GLY A 104 -8.64 -4.67 -10.72
CA GLY A 104 -9.16 -4.08 -11.94
C GLY A 104 -9.31 -2.55 -11.91
N PRO A 105 -9.51 -1.95 -13.10
CA PRO A 105 -9.70 -0.52 -13.26
C PRO A 105 -11.11 -0.05 -12.84
N VAL A 106 -11.23 1.16 -12.29
CA VAL A 106 -12.49 1.70 -11.73
C VAL A 106 -13.56 2.00 -12.79
N GLN A 107 -13.15 2.29 -14.04
CA GLN A 107 -14.07 2.64 -15.12
C GLN A 107 -14.76 1.42 -15.76
N HIS A 108 -14.27 0.21 -15.51
CA HIS A 108 -14.80 -1.02 -16.11
C HIS A 108 -15.60 -1.86 -15.12
N MET A 109 -16.09 -1.26 -14.03
CA MET A 109 -16.74 -1.97 -12.92
C MET A 109 -18.14 -2.44 -13.29
N PRO A 110 -18.35 -3.75 -13.53
CA PRO A 110 -19.62 -4.23 -14.03
C PRO A 110 -20.58 -4.41 -12.86
N SER A 111 -21.87 -4.50 -13.17
CA SER A 111 -22.90 -4.85 -12.19
C SER A 111 -22.87 -6.33 -11.76
N ASP A 112 -21.79 -7.07 -12.03
CA ASP A 112 -21.67 -8.53 -11.88
C ASP A 112 -20.37 -8.95 -11.15
N THR A 113 -20.42 -9.98 -10.31
CA THR A 113 -19.39 -10.41 -9.34
C THR A 113 -18.14 -10.98 -10.02
N LEU A 114 -18.29 -11.60 -11.20
CA LEU A 114 -17.21 -12.33 -11.89
C LEU A 114 -16.31 -11.44 -12.74
N ALA A 115 -16.60 -10.15 -12.83
CA ALA A 115 -15.92 -9.28 -13.76
C ALA A 115 -14.53 -8.82 -13.30
N CYS A 116 -14.21 -9.00 -12.02
CA CYS A 116 -12.87 -8.74 -11.50
C CYS A 116 -11.88 -9.90 -11.72
N ASP A 117 -12.36 -11.12 -12.01
CA ASP A 117 -11.52 -12.32 -12.14
C ASP A 117 -10.40 -12.18 -13.19
N PRO A 118 -10.60 -11.54 -14.36
CA PRO A 118 -9.51 -11.33 -15.32
C PRO A 118 -8.40 -10.42 -14.79
N TYR A 119 -8.73 -9.50 -13.88
CA TYR A 119 -7.79 -8.54 -13.30
C TYR A 119 -7.13 -9.05 -12.02
N ASP A 120 -7.61 -10.15 -11.45
CA ASP A 120 -7.03 -10.80 -10.26
C ASP A 120 -5.72 -11.51 -10.62
N ARG A 121 -4.74 -10.72 -11.08
CA ARG A 121 -3.43 -11.09 -11.58
C ARG A 121 -2.42 -10.01 -11.20
N ILE A 122 -1.19 -10.43 -10.98
CA ILE A 122 -0.02 -9.57 -10.93
C ILE A 122 0.87 -10.00 -12.10
N PHE A 123 1.21 -9.05 -12.96
CA PHE A 123 1.97 -9.29 -14.18
C PHE A 123 3.44 -9.05 -13.89
N GLU A 124 4.28 -9.99 -14.29
CA GLU A 124 5.73 -9.91 -14.09
C GLU A 124 6.42 -9.56 -15.41
N ILE A 125 7.49 -8.79 -15.31
CA ILE A 125 8.47 -8.64 -16.37
C ILE A 125 9.87 -8.55 -15.77
N THR A 126 10.83 -9.23 -16.39
CA THR A 126 12.23 -9.29 -15.94
C THR A 126 13.20 -8.73 -16.98
N ARG A 127 14.43 -8.43 -16.59
CA ARG A 127 15.51 -8.13 -17.56
C ARG A 127 15.67 -9.26 -18.57
N SER A 128 15.60 -10.52 -18.14
CA SER A 128 15.74 -11.68 -19.01
C SER A 128 14.67 -11.71 -20.10
N ASP A 129 13.42 -11.35 -19.76
CA ASP A 129 12.33 -11.23 -20.75
C ASP A 129 12.66 -10.21 -21.84
N ILE A 130 13.23 -9.05 -21.47
CA ILE A 130 13.63 -8.01 -22.41
C ILE A 130 14.85 -8.44 -23.25
N GLU A 131 15.81 -9.18 -22.66
CA GLU A 131 16.97 -9.74 -23.38
C GLU A 131 16.60 -10.84 -24.37
N GLU A 132 15.55 -11.60 -24.08
CA GLU A 132 14.94 -12.54 -25.03
C GLU A 132 14.20 -11.80 -26.15
N LEU A 133 13.42 -10.77 -25.82
CA LEU A 133 12.73 -9.94 -26.81
C LEU A 133 13.71 -9.26 -27.78
N ASN A 134 14.87 -8.79 -27.30
CA ASN A 134 15.95 -8.24 -28.15
C ASN A 134 16.52 -9.25 -29.16
N ARG A 135 16.20 -10.53 -29.00
CA ARG A 135 16.53 -11.63 -29.94
C ARG A 135 15.30 -12.15 -30.68
N ASP A 136 14.23 -11.35 -30.74
CA ASP A 136 12.93 -11.66 -31.34
C ASP A 136 12.24 -12.90 -30.72
N VAL A 137 12.53 -13.20 -29.45
CA VAL A 137 11.88 -14.28 -28.69
C VAL A 137 10.84 -13.69 -27.76
N LEU A 138 9.57 -14.06 -27.96
CA LEU A 138 8.47 -13.63 -27.10
C LEU A 138 8.31 -14.58 -25.92
N SER A 139 8.69 -14.11 -24.73
CA SER A 139 8.32 -14.78 -23.48
C SER A 139 6.82 -14.59 -23.20
N PRO A 140 6.19 -15.46 -22.40
CA PRO A 140 4.79 -15.29 -21.98
C PRO A 140 4.54 -13.94 -21.30
N ASN A 141 5.47 -13.48 -20.47
CA ASN A 141 5.40 -12.19 -19.77
C ASN A 141 5.31 -11.01 -20.75
N VAL A 142 6.15 -11.02 -21.80
CA VAL A 142 6.11 -10.00 -22.86
C VAL A 142 4.83 -10.09 -23.66
N ALA A 143 4.41 -11.30 -24.04
CA ALA A 143 3.24 -11.52 -24.90
C ALA A 143 1.90 -11.17 -24.20
N GLU A 144 1.81 -11.41 -22.89
CA GLU A 144 0.62 -11.15 -22.08
C GLU A 144 0.66 -9.80 -21.35
N TRP A 145 1.65 -8.95 -21.62
CA TRP A 145 1.79 -7.66 -20.94
C TRP A 145 0.50 -6.84 -21.07
N PRO A 146 -0.10 -6.37 -19.96
CA PRO A 146 -1.47 -5.86 -19.97
C PRO A 146 -1.51 -4.35 -20.32
N TRP A 147 -0.88 -3.98 -21.42
CA TRP A 147 -0.79 -2.59 -21.90
C TRP A 147 -2.18 -1.94 -22.06
N GLN A 148 -3.19 -2.71 -22.49
CA GLN A 148 -4.57 -2.25 -22.64
C GLN A 148 -5.23 -1.85 -21.32
N TRP A 149 -4.65 -2.23 -20.17
CA TRP A 149 -5.09 -1.84 -18.83
C TRP A 149 -4.24 -0.71 -18.23
N GLY A 150 -3.33 -0.14 -19.03
CA GLY A 150 -2.47 0.96 -18.62
C GLY A 150 -1.11 0.55 -18.08
N ALA A 151 -0.70 -0.71 -18.24
CA ALA A 151 0.67 -1.11 -17.90
C ALA A 151 1.67 -0.38 -18.81
N PRO A 152 2.82 0.06 -18.25
CA PRO A 152 3.68 0.99 -18.95
C PRO A 152 4.43 0.29 -20.11
N VAL A 153 4.50 0.98 -21.25
CA VAL A 153 5.10 0.51 -22.51
C VAL A 153 6.05 1.57 -23.05
N VAL A 154 7.19 1.13 -23.58
CA VAL A 154 8.03 1.95 -24.45
C VAL A 154 7.57 1.69 -25.89
N ASP A 155 6.93 2.69 -26.50
CA ASP A 155 6.53 2.68 -27.91
C ASP A 155 7.78 2.66 -28.79
N GLY A 156 7.95 1.59 -29.56
CA GLY A 156 9.08 1.40 -30.46
C GLY A 156 8.70 1.37 -31.93
N ASP A 157 7.43 1.15 -32.25
CA ASP A 157 6.92 1.15 -33.62
C ASP A 157 6.33 2.50 -34.07
N GLY A 158 6.16 3.43 -33.12
CA GLY A 158 5.64 4.79 -33.31
C GLY A 158 4.12 4.87 -33.31
N ASN A 159 3.42 3.81 -32.88
CA ASN A 159 1.98 3.77 -32.75
C ASN A 159 1.56 3.52 -31.29
N PRO A 160 1.13 4.55 -30.54
CA PRO A 160 0.79 4.41 -29.13
C PRO A 160 -0.54 3.65 -28.88
N ASP A 161 -1.31 3.34 -29.93
CA ASP A 161 -2.62 2.71 -29.84
C ASP A 161 -2.56 1.16 -29.96
N ASN A 162 -1.36 0.57 -30.05
CA ASN A 162 -1.17 -0.88 -30.02
C ASN A 162 -0.03 -1.30 -29.08
N TYR A 163 0.16 -2.61 -29.04
CA TYR A 163 1.34 -3.24 -28.49
C TYR A 163 1.78 -4.35 -29.45
N ALA A 164 2.85 -4.08 -30.18
CA ALA A 164 3.46 -4.99 -31.13
C ALA A 164 4.93 -5.24 -30.76
N PRO A 165 5.22 -6.22 -29.88
CA PRO A 165 6.58 -6.41 -29.37
C PRO A 165 7.64 -6.69 -30.44
N LEU A 166 7.27 -7.45 -31.48
CA LEU A 166 8.16 -7.75 -32.61
C LEU A 166 8.32 -6.58 -33.60
N GLN A 167 7.65 -5.44 -33.36
CA GLN A 167 7.79 -4.22 -34.15
C GLN A 167 8.50 -3.10 -33.39
N GLY A 168 8.87 -3.32 -32.12
CA GLY A 168 9.68 -2.39 -31.33
C GLY A 168 9.12 -2.11 -29.94
N ASP A 169 7.83 -2.34 -29.74
CA ASP A 169 7.19 -2.11 -28.44
C ASP A 169 7.74 -3.05 -27.38
N ARG A 170 7.76 -2.58 -26.14
CA ARG A 170 8.19 -3.42 -25.02
C ARG A 170 7.64 -2.89 -23.71
N PRO A 171 7.46 -3.76 -22.71
CA PRO A 171 7.19 -3.31 -21.35
C PRO A 171 8.26 -2.30 -20.92
N ALA A 172 7.83 -1.20 -20.29
CA ALA A 172 8.76 -0.21 -19.75
C ALA A 172 9.32 -0.71 -18.40
N LEU A 173 10.18 -1.73 -18.47
CA LEU A 173 10.82 -2.35 -17.31
C LEU A 173 11.57 -1.29 -16.48
N ARG A 174 11.27 -1.26 -15.17
CA ARG A 174 12.09 -0.60 -14.15
C ARG A 174 12.80 -1.65 -13.31
N GLY A 175 14.03 -1.36 -12.91
CA GLY A 175 14.87 -2.33 -12.21
C GLY A 175 15.19 -3.55 -13.07
N ASP A 176 15.27 -4.70 -12.41
CA ASP A 176 15.64 -5.99 -13.00
C ASP A 176 14.49 -7.00 -12.98
N GLN A 177 13.58 -6.80 -12.04
CA GLN A 177 12.29 -7.46 -11.96
C GLN A 177 11.26 -6.42 -11.58
N MET A 178 10.16 -6.38 -12.34
CA MET A 178 9.03 -5.51 -12.09
C MET A 178 7.74 -6.32 -12.09
N LEU A 179 6.93 -6.10 -11.07
CA LEU A 179 5.57 -6.57 -10.95
C LEU A 179 4.62 -5.40 -11.21
N TRP A 180 3.52 -5.64 -11.91
CA TRP A 180 2.51 -4.63 -12.21
C TRP A 180 1.09 -5.17 -11.99
N TRP A 181 0.22 -4.36 -11.40
CA TRP A 181 -1.20 -4.67 -11.23
C TRP A 181 -2.05 -3.39 -11.20
N VAL A 182 -3.36 -3.57 -11.34
CA VAL A 182 -4.35 -2.50 -11.21
C VAL A 182 -5.43 -2.92 -10.23
N MET A 183 -5.84 -1.99 -9.36
CA MET A 183 -6.86 -2.19 -8.34
C MET A 183 -7.72 -0.95 -8.15
N ASN A 184 -8.87 -1.08 -7.49
CA ASN A 184 -9.78 0.02 -7.20
C ASN A 184 -10.54 -0.20 -5.90
N ASP A 185 -11.13 0.86 -5.33
CA ASP A 185 -11.91 0.79 -4.09
C ASP A 185 -13.45 0.66 -4.32
N ALA A 186 -13.92 0.69 -5.56
CA ALA A 186 -15.35 0.80 -5.85
C ALA A 186 -16.05 -0.55 -6.13
N ALA A 187 -15.46 -1.68 -5.73
CA ALA A 187 -15.93 -3.02 -6.11
C ALA A 187 -16.67 -3.82 -5.03
N GLY A 188 -16.71 -3.32 -3.79
CA GLY A 188 -17.27 -4.05 -2.67
C GLY A 188 -17.46 -3.19 -1.44
N GLU A 189 -17.70 -3.84 -0.31
CA GLU A 189 -17.92 -3.16 0.97
C GLU A 189 -16.61 -2.82 1.67
N HIS A 190 -16.51 -1.59 2.17
CA HIS A 190 -15.40 -1.10 2.98
C HIS A 190 -15.61 -1.52 4.44
N LEU A 191 -15.05 -2.66 4.83
CA LEU A 191 -15.25 -3.24 6.16
C LEU A 191 -14.32 -2.66 7.25
N SER A 192 -13.18 -2.10 6.85
CA SER A 192 -12.17 -1.51 7.75
C SER A 192 -12.50 -0.05 8.06
N SER A 193 -12.68 0.76 7.02
CA SER A 193 -13.05 2.17 7.13
C SER A 193 -14.55 2.35 7.39
N LYS A 194 -15.41 1.40 7.02
CA LYS A 194 -16.88 1.48 7.24
C LYS A 194 -17.50 2.71 6.55
N GLY A 195 -16.83 3.24 5.53
CA GLY A 195 -17.29 4.34 4.69
C GLY A 195 -17.83 3.83 3.36
N GLY A 196 -18.20 4.75 2.47
CA GLY A 196 -18.35 4.41 1.05
C GLY A 196 -17.01 4.59 0.32
N PRO A 197 -16.90 4.13 -0.94
CA PRO A 197 -15.71 4.30 -1.74
C PRO A 197 -15.47 5.77 -2.09
N ILE A 198 -14.22 6.08 -2.42
CA ILE A 198 -13.78 7.29 -3.12
C ILE A 198 -14.16 7.18 -4.60
N GLY A 199 -13.97 6.00 -5.23
CA GLY A 199 -13.99 5.86 -6.68
C GLY A 199 -12.58 5.97 -7.26
N LEU A 200 -11.61 5.38 -6.57
CA LEU A 200 -10.19 5.42 -6.84
C LEU A 200 -9.75 4.18 -7.64
N GLU A 201 -8.96 4.40 -8.68
CA GLU A 201 -8.13 3.39 -9.34
C GLU A 201 -6.66 3.62 -8.96
N ILE A 202 -5.94 2.54 -8.66
CA ILE A 202 -4.50 2.55 -8.43
C ILE A 202 -3.86 1.59 -9.42
N ARG A 203 -2.96 2.11 -10.26
CA ARG A 203 -2.05 1.30 -11.07
C ARG A 203 -0.71 1.28 -10.34
N ALA A 204 -0.28 0.10 -9.96
CA ALA A 204 0.87 -0.07 -9.10
C ALA A 204 1.95 -0.89 -9.81
N SER A 205 3.19 -0.44 -9.66
CA SER A 205 4.37 -1.23 -9.96
C SER A 205 5.16 -1.48 -8.68
N ALA A 206 5.68 -2.69 -8.51
CA ALA A 206 6.72 -2.97 -7.53
C ALA A 206 7.96 -3.45 -8.28
N TYR A 207 9.14 -2.95 -7.95
CA TYR A 207 10.39 -3.36 -8.62
C TYR A 207 11.59 -3.32 -7.69
N ALA A 208 12.62 -4.05 -8.06
CA ALA A 208 13.91 -4.08 -7.37
C ALA A 208 15.05 -4.27 -8.39
N PHE A 209 16.27 -3.98 -7.96
CA PHE A 209 17.46 -3.96 -8.81
C PHE A 209 18.41 -5.12 -8.46
N ASP A 210 18.96 -5.74 -9.50
CA ASP A 210 20.08 -6.69 -9.40
C ASP A 210 21.38 -5.90 -9.53
N THR A 211 21.82 -5.33 -8.42
CA THR A 211 23.02 -4.47 -8.37
C THR A 211 23.77 -4.63 -7.05
N ALA A 212 24.96 -4.05 -6.93
CA ALA A 212 25.71 -4.07 -5.68
C ALA A 212 25.57 -2.74 -4.94
N GLY A 213 25.68 -2.78 -3.60
CA GLY A 213 25.54 -1.60 -2.73
C GLY A 213 24.07 -1.22 -2.56
N ASP A 214 23.80 -0.10 -1.88
CA ASP A 214 22.55 0.27 -1.19
C ASP A 214 21.18 -0.08 -1.84
N LEU A 215 21.11 -0.25 -3.16
CA LEU A 215 19.88 -0.68 -3.86
C LEU A 215 19.67 -2.21 -3.84
N ASP A 216 20.65 -2.98 -3.38
CA ASP A 216 20.63 -4.44 -3.31
C ASP A 216 19.62 -4.99 -2.29
N HIS A 217 19.32 -4.20 -1.27
CA HIS A 217 18.36 -4.49 -0.20
C HIS A 217 17.08 -3.63 -0.29
N ALA A 218 16.84 -2.97 -1.44
CA ALA A 218 15.76 -2.00 -1.59
C ALA A 218 14.62 -2.52 -2.49
N THR A 219 13.39 -2.20 -2.10
CA THR A 219 12.20 -2.34 -2.96
C THR A 219 11.58 -0.99 -3.24
N PHE A 220 11.03 -0.86 -4.44
CA PHE A 220 10.41 0.36 -4.90
C PHE A 220 8.97 0.09 -5.29
N PHE A 221 8.08 1.00 -4.90
CA PHE A 221 6.69 1.00 -5.34
C PHE A 221 6.43 2.31 -6.08
N ASP A 222 5.83 2.20 -7.27
CA ASP A 222 5.31 3.34 -8.04
C ASP A 222 3.79 3.22 -8.09
N LEU A 223 3.08 4.25 -7.62
CA LEU A 223 1.62 4.24 -7.47
C LEU A 223 1.03 5.40 -8.28
N GLU A 224 0.32 5.08 -9.36
CA GLU A 224 -0.49 6.05 -10.10
C GLU A 224 -1.92 6.00 -9.58
N LEU A 225 -2.35 7.05 -8.87
CA LEU A 225 -3.69 7.21 -8.32
C LEU A 225 -4.56 7.99 -9.33
N ARG A 226 -5.72 7.45 -9.68
CA ARG A 226 -6.65 8.02 -10.66
C ARG A 226 -8.08 8.01 -10.14
N THR A 227 -8.80 9.10 -10.35
CA THR A 227 -10.23 9.16 -10.04
C THR A 227 -10.93 10.19 -10.93
N ASP A 228 -12.23 10.00 -11.15
CA ASP A 228 -13.09 10.94 -11.88
C ASP A 228 -13.94 11.80 -10.93
N VAL A 229 -13.72 11.72 -9.61
CA VAL A 229 -14.35 12.57 -8.60
C VAL A 229 -13.37 13.58 -8.04
N ASP A 230 -13.86 14.78 -7.70
CA ASP A 230 -13.06 15.76 -6.97
C ASP A 230 -12.88 15.26 -5.52
N VAL A 231 -11.61 15.14 -5.09
CA VAL A 231 -11.25 14.74 -3.74
C VAL A 231 -10.49 15.90 -3.10
N GLU A 232 -11.12 16.56 -2.13
CA GLU A 232 -10.50 17.65 -1.37
C GLU A 232 -9.72 17.08 -0.18
N ASP A 233 -8.68 17.79 0.27
CA ASP A 233 -7.82 17.39 1.40
C ASP A 233 -7.43 15.89 1.33
N ALA A 234 -6.87 15.51 0.18
CA ALA A 234 -6.49 14.14 -0.12
C ALA A 234 -5.12 13.78 0.47
N TYR A 235 -5.02 12.58 1.05
CA TYR A 235 -3.80 12.05 1.64
C TYR A 235 -3.57 10.61 1.20
N LEU A 236 -2.31 10.30 0.90
CA LEU A 236 -1.78 8.94 0.76
C LEU A 236 -0.95 8.61 2.00
N GLY A 237 -1.19 7.45 2.59
CA GLY A 237 -0.39 6.92 3.68
C GLY A 237 -0.01 5.47 3.44
N ILE A 238 1.16 5.10 3.93
CA ILE A 238 1.62 3.72 3.99
C ILE A 238 1.60 3.32 5.46
N TRP A 239 0.66 2.43 5.83
CA TRP A 239 0.68 1.80 7.14
C TRP A 239 1.68 0.65 7.10
N MET A 240 2.52 0.55 8.12
CA MET A 240 3.55 -0.48 8.26
C MET A 240 3.52 -1.07 9.66
N ASP A 241 3.59 -2.39 9.74
CA ASP A 241 3.81 -3.15 10.97
C ASP A 241 5.25 -3.65 10.96
N GLY A 242 6.07 -2.96 11.75
CA GLY A 242 7.47 -3.32 11.94
C GLY A 242 7.58 -4.48 12.91
N ASP A 243 8.17 -5.57 12.44
CA ASP A 243 8.62 -6.71 13.23
C ASP A 243 10.04 -7.00 12.72
N LEU A 244 11.06 -6.28 13.20
CA LEU A 244 12.45 -6.44 12.81
C LEU A 244 13.03 -7.70 13.45
N GLY A 245 12.78 -8.83 12.78
CA GLY A 245 13.18 -10.14 13.27
C GLY A 245 12.44 -10.53 14.55
N ASP A 246 13.09 -10.42 15.71
CA ASP A 246 12.43 -10.57 17.01
C ASP A 246 11.65 -9.30 17.36
N PHE A 247 10.36 -9.31 17.06
CA PHE A 247 9.44 -8.17 17.27
C PHE A 247 9.40 -7.61 18.71
N ALA A 248 9.98 -8.30 19.69
CA ALA A 248 9.90 -7.94 21.10
C ALA A 248 10.78 -6.73 21.48
N ASP A 249 11.78 -6.41 20.67
CA ASP A 249 12.76 -5.35 20.92
C ASP A 249 12.88 -4.32 19.79
N ASP A 250 11.79 -4.09 19.06
CA ASP A 250 11.74 -3.09 17.99
C ASP A 250 11.41 -1.69 18.47
N PHE A 251 12.18 -0.72 17.96
CA PHE A 251 11.95 0.71 18.15
C PHE A 251 11.64 1.38 16.81
N LEU A 252 10.77 2.38 16.87
CA LEU A 252 10.31 3.16 15.73
C LEU A 252 10.84 4.59 15.83
N GLY A 253 11.29 5.14 14.71
CA GLY A 253 11.70 6.53 14.60
C GLY A 253 11.24 7.14 13.29
N SER A 254 11.39 8.46 13.20
CA SER A 254 11.24 9.18 11.93
C SER A 254 12.29 10.27 11.82
N ASP A 255 12.71 10.54 10.59
CA ASP A 255 13.54 11.67 10.23
C ASP A 255 12.78 12.52 9.21
N SER A 256 12.35 13.70 9.66
CA SER A 256 11.54 14.61 8.84
C SER A 256 12.35 15.35 7.76
N LEU A 257 13.68 15.36 7.82
CA LEU A 257 14.53 15.92 6.77
C LEU A 257 14.76 14.92 5.64
N LEU A 258 14.71 13.64 5.96
CA LEU A 258 14.84 12.55 4.98
C LEU A 258 13.47 11.98 4.55
N HIS A 259 12.37 12.53 5.05
CA HIS A 259 11.01 12.01 4.87
C HIS A 259 10.91 10.50 5.17
N LEU A 260 11.63 10.06 6.21
CA LEU A 260 11.91 8.65 6.50
C LEU A 260 11.19 8.22 7.78
N GLY A 261 10.44 7.13 7.72
CA GLY A 261 10.09 6.33 8.90
C GLY A 261 11.02 5.12 8.98
N TYR A 262 11.52 4.76 10.16
CA TYR A 262 12.47 3.64 10.30
C TYR A 262 12.24 2.80 11.55
N ILE A 263 12.62 1.53 11.46
CA ILE A 263 12.60 0.54 12.55
C ILE A 263 14.04 0.09 12.81
N TYR A 264 14.40 -0.03 14.08
CA TYR A 264 15.72 -0.46 14.52
C TYR A 264 15.63 -1.25 15.83
N ASN A 265 16.63 -2.09 16.08
CA ASN A 265 16.67 -2.93 17.26
C ASN A 265 17.01 -2.13 18.53
N ALA A 266 16.45 -2.53 19.68
CA ALA A 266 16.69 -1.87 20.97
C ALA A 266 18.15 -2.01 21.44
N ASP A 267 18.80 -3.10 21.04
CA ASP A 267 20.18 -3.40 21.39
C ASP A 267 20.97 -3.96 20.19
N GLU A 268 22.23 -4.35 20.42
CA GLU A 268 23.16 -4.81 19.38
C GLU A 268 22.87 -6.22 18.86
N THR A 269 21.82 -6.90 19.33
CA THR A 269 21.49 -8.28 18.98
C THR A 269 19.98 -8.49 18.86
N ASP A 270 19.49 -8.61 17.63
CA ASP A 270 18.09 -8.97 17.37
C ASP A 270 17.89 -10.49 17.53
N GLY A 271 17.42 -10.86 18.71
CA GLY A 271 17.09 -12.24 19.07
C GLY A 271 18.22 -13.26 18.85
N SER A 272 17.94 -14.53 19.13
CA SER A 272 18.87 -15.64 18.79
C SER A 272 18.15 -16.89 18.25
N GLY A 273 16.88 -16.72 17.87
CA GLY A 273 16.04 -17.75 17.26
C GLY A 273 16.02 -17.63 15.72
N GLY A 274 15.43 -18.61 15.03
CA GLY A 274 15.39 -18.66 13.55
C GLY A 274 14.58 -17.59 12.82
N PHE A 275 14.24 -16.49 13.51
CA PHE A 275 13.53 -15.33 12.97
C PHE A 275 14.25 -14.00 13.25
N GLY A 276 15.22 -13.95 14.18
CA GLY A 276 16.01 -12.73 14.44
C GLY A 276 17.21 -12.63 13.50
N TYR A 277 17.64 -11.41 13.22
CA TYR A 277 18.82 -11.05 12.43
C TYR A 277 20.15 -11.24 13.16
N GLY A 278 20.14 -11.47 14.47
CA GLY A 278 21.36 -11.65 15.26
C GLY A 278 22.14 -10.33 15.42
N SER A 279 23.47 -10.36 15.27
CA SER A 279 24.33 -9.23 15.62
C SER A 279 25.40 -8.94 14.54
N PRO A 280 25.51 -7.69 14.05
CA PRO A 280 24.60 -6.56 14.31
C PRO A 280 23.30 -6.70 13.49
N PRO A 281 22.14 -6.31 14.04
CA PRO A 281 20.90 -6.31 13.28
C PRO A 281 20.87 -5.16 12.24
N PRO A 282 20.12 -5.31 11.14
CA PRO A 282 19.87 -4.22 10.21
C PRO A 282 18.90 -3.19 10.82
N ALA A 283 18.75 -2.05 10.15
CA ALA A 283 17.59 -1.18 10.33
C ALA A 283 16.83 -1.14 8.99
N VAL A 284 15.51 -0.97 9.03
CA VAL A 284 14.68 -0.85 7.83
C VAL A 284 14.03 0.53 7.79
N GLY A 285 13.98 1.11 6.60
CA GLY A 285 13.42 2.43 6.34
C GLY A 285 12.33 2.39 5.29
N THR A 286 11.33 3.26 5.42
CA THR A 286 10.32 3.56 4.39
C THR A 286 10.32 5.07 4.13
N VAL A 287 10.42 5.44 2.85
CA VAL A 287 10.57 6.84 2.42
C VAL A 287 9.74 7.10 1.17
N PHE A 288 9.14 8.28 1.08
CA PHE A 288 8.59 8.80 -0.17
C PHE A 288 9.72 9.46 -0.97
N ILE A 289 10.11 8.85 -2.09
CA ILE A 289 11.19 9.34 -2.95
C ILE A 289 10.67 10.36 -3.97
N LYS A 290 9.39 10.23 -4.32
CA LYS A 290 8.65 11.12 -5.20
C LYS A 290 7.22 11.28 -4.72
N GLY A 291 6.65 12.45 -4.97
CA GLY A 291 5.30 12.78 -4.55
C GLY A 291 4.53 13.61 -5.58
N PRO A 292 3.27 13.96 -5.25
CA PRO A 292 2.52 14.95 -6.01
C PRO A 292 3.26 16.29 -6.08
N ASP A 293 2.97 17.07 -7.12
CA ASP A 293 3.45 18.45 -7.27
C ASP A 293 3.11 19.25 -6.00
N GLY A 294 4.14 19.74 -5.31
CA GLY A 294 4.02 20.61 -4.14
C GLY A 294 3.89 22.09 -4.52
N SER A 295 4.24 22.45 -5.76
CA SER A 295 4.40 23.84 -6.14
C SER A 295 3.10 24.66 -6.07
N GLY A 296 3.20 25.85 -5.48
CA GLY A 296 2.12 26.83 -5.41
C GLY A 296 1.22 26.69 -4.17
N ASN A 297 1.64 25.94 -3.15
CA ASN A 297 0.94 25.81 -1.87
C ASN A 297 1.48 26.77 -0.78
N GLY A 298 2.60 27.47 -1.03
CA GLY A 298 3.22 28.43 -0.13
C GLY A 298 4.09 27.81 0.97
N LEU A 299 4.46 26.54 0.84
CA LEU A 299 5.31 25.78 1.76
C LEU A 299 6.66 25.44 1.11
N ASP A 300 7.61 25.05 1.95
CA ASP A 300 8.90 24.47 1.59
C ASP A 300 8.80 22.97 1.93
N ASP A 301 8.22 22.19 1.02
CA ASP A 301 7.77 20.82 1.23
C ASP A 301 8.92 19.81 1.23
N ASP A 302 9.97 20.08 0.46
CA ASP A 302 11.21 19.30 0.43
C ASP A 302 12.30 19.82 1.38
N ARG A 303 12.05 20.99 1.99
CA ARG A 303 12.87 21.63 3.04
C ARG A 303 14.27 22.02 2.56
N ASP A 304 14.42 22.34 1.27
CA ASP A 304 15.68 22.82 0.71
C ASP A 304 15.94 24.32 0.99
N GLY A 305 14.95 25.03 1.52
CA GLY A 305 14.98 26.45 1.88
C GLY A 305 14.43 27.38 0.80
N LEU A 306 13.90 26.84 -0.29
CA LEU A 306 13.10 27.53 -1.28
C LEU A 306 11.61 27.23 -1.04
N VAL A 307 10.73 28.01 -1.67
CA VAL A 307 9.28 27.89 -1.48
C VAL A 307 8.66 27.95 -2.87
N ASP A 308 7.80 27.00 -3.19
CA ASP A 308 7.07 26.90 -4.45
C ASP A 308 7.98 26.89 -5.70
N GLU A 309 9.15 26.24 -5.65
CA GLU A 309 10.01 26.12 -6.82
C GLU A 309 9.49 25.10 -7.85
N VAL A 310 9.92 25.30 -9.10
CA VAL A 310 9.51 24.44 -10.21
C VAL A 310 10.11 23.05 -10.01
N GLY A 311 9.24 22.05 -9.83
CA GLY A 311 9.63 20.66 -9.63
C GLY A 311 9.67 20.24 -8.15
N GLU A 312 9.22 21.09 -7.23
CA GLU A 312 8.97 20.73 -5.84
C GLU A 312 7.88 19.63 -5.76
N GLU A 313 8.17 18.56 -5.01
CA GLU A 313 7.27 17.43 -4.81
C GLU A 313 7.01 17.23 -3.31
N LEU A 314 5.78 16.88 -2.95
CA LEU A 314 5.42 16.58 -1.56
C LEU A 314 6.17 15.33 -1.06
N GLY A 315 6.93 15.48 0.03
CA GLY A 315 7.50 14.37 0.79
C GLY A 315 6.55 13.81 1.84
N MET A 316 7.12 13.25 2.90
CA MET A 316 6.36 12.85 4.11
C MET A 316 5.95 14.09 4.89
N SER A 317 4.65 14.40 4.90
CA SER A 317 4.08 15.54 5.65
C SER A 317 3.71 15.21 7.10
N SER A 318 3.55 13.94 7.44
CA SER A 318 3.32 13.48 8.81
C SER A 318 3.78 12.04 9.02
N PHE A 319 4.13 11.72 10.27
CA PHE A 319 4.46 10.37 10.72
C PHE A 319 3.72 10.12 12.03
N VAL A 320 3.10 8.94 12.14
CA VAL A 320 2.31 8.56 13.31
C VAL A 320 2.65 7.15 13.77
N CYS A 321 2.91 6.98 15.07
CA CYS A 321 3.28 5.68 15.63
C CYS A 321 2.73 5.44 17.05
N GLY A 322 2.77 4.18 17.49
CA GLY A 322 2.39 3.78 18.85
C GLY A 322 0.93 3.37 19.05
N ARG A 323 0.64 2.74 20.20
CA ARG A 323 -0.63 2.05 20.48
C ARG A 323 -1.90 2.92 20.40
N LYS A 324 -1.79 4.24 20.60
CA LYS A 324 -2.95 5.15 20.60
C LYS A 324 -3.36 5.61 19.20
N SER A 325 -2.46 5.52 18.22
CA SER A 325 -2.72 5.78 16.81
C SER A 325 -2.94 4.50 16.00
N PHE A 326 -2.31 3.40 16.43
CA PHE A 326 -2.34 2.08 15.77
C PHE A 326 -3.73 1.47 15.53
N GLU A 327 -4.76 1.90 16.27
CA GLU A 327 -6.08 1.25 16.28
C GLU A 327 -7.20 2.10 15.65
N ALA A 328 -7.00 2.61 14.42
CA ALA A 328 -8.12 3.17 13.65
C ALA A 328 -9.22 2.11 13.42
N GLN A 329 -10.47 2.49 13.71
CA GLN A 329 -11.64 1.59 13.71
C GLN A 329 -12.73 2.00 12.71
N ASN A 330 -12.55 3.13 12.03
CA ASN A 330 -13.45 3.69 11.02
C ASN A 330 -12.71 4.74 10.17
N GLY A 331 -13.34 5.19 9.09
CA GLY A 331 -12.77 6.08 8.09
C GLY A 331 -12.33 7.43 8.67
N GLN A 332 -13.07 7.98 9.63
CA GLN A 332 -12.65 9.21 10.30
C GLN A 332 -11.33 9.06 11.06
N GLN A 333 -11.12 7.91 11.72
CA GLN A 333 -9.88 7.65 12.44
C GLN A 333 -8.71 7.31 11.53
N PHE A 334 -8.96 6.64 10.39
CA PHE A 334 -7.94 6.50 9.35
C PHE A 334 -7.55 7.86 8.77
N TYR A 335 -8.54 8.71 8.49
CA TYR A 335 -8.30 10.06 7.97
C TYR A 335 -7.49 10.92 8.94
N TYR A 336 -7.78 10.84 10.25
CA TYR A 336 -6.94 11.48 11.26
C TYR A 336 -5.50 10.96 11.26
N ALA A 337 -5.30 9.64 11.15
CA ALA A 337 -3.95 9.07 11.09
C ALA A 337 -3.17 9.55 9.86
N LEU A 338 -3.83 9.67 8.69
CA LEU A 338 -3.23 10.24 7.47
C LEU A 338 -2.79 11.71 7.64
N GLN A 339 -3.34 12.41 8.63
CA GLN A 339 -3.00 13.79 8.99
C GLN A 339 -2.01 13.90 10.16
N GLY A 340 -1.43 12.78 10.62
CA GLY A 340 -0.56 12.76 11.81
C GLY A 340 -1.30 13.03 13.11
N ARG A 341 -2.59 12.68 13.19
CA ARG A 341 -3.43 12.89 14.38
C ARG A 341 -3.74 11.57 15.07
N LEU A 342 -3.90 11.67 16.39
CA LEU A 342 -4.39 10.56 17.20
C LEU A 342 -5.85 10.23 16.86
N ARG A 343 -6.32 9.09 17.34
CA ARG A 343 -7.67 8.56 17.07
C ARG A 343 -8.81 9.51 17.47
N ASP A 344 -8.58 10.41 18.41
CA ASP A 344 -9.55 11.43 18.85
C ASP A 344 -9.45 12.75 18.06
N GLY A 345 -8.56 12.82 17.05
CA GLY A 345 -8.29 14.00 16.22
C GLY A 345 -7.31 14.99 16.83
N SER A 346 -6.84 14.75 18.07
CA SER A 346 -5.81 15.59 18.68
C SER A 346 -4.47 15.42 17.95
N PRO A 347 -3.66 16.49 17.87
CA PRO A 347 -2.35 16.39 17.24
C PRO A 347 -1.48 15.40 18.01
N GLU A 348 -0.74 14.58 17.28
CA GLU A 348 0.34 13.82 17.87
C GLU A 348 1.44 14.78 18.31
N ARG A 349 2.04 14.50 19.46
CA ARG A 349 3.10 15.33 20.02
C ARG A 349 4.43 14.68 19.67
N LEU A 350 5.33 15.44 19.05
CA LEU A 350 6.66 14.96 18.65
C LEU A 350 7.54 14.69 19.89
N GLY A 351 8.39 13.66 19.80
CA GLY A 351 9.54 13.49 20.70
C GLY A 351 9.26 12.96 22.11
N GLY A 352 8.30 12.05 22.30
CA GLY A 352 8.17 11.29 23.55
C GLY A 352 8.45 9.81 23.36
N ASP A 353 8.90 9.12 24.41
CA ASP A 353 8.96 7.65 24.42
C ASP A 353 7.53 7.08 24.38
N TYR A 354 7.14 6.53 23.22
CA TYR A 354 5.80 5.97 22.99
C TYR A 354 5.51 4.71 23.83
N TRP A 355 6.49 4.19 24.58
CA TRP A 355 6.38 3.07 25.50
C TRP A 355 6.40 3.47 26.99
N ASP A 356 6.84 4.68 27.35
CA ASP A 356 6.76 5.17 28.74
C ASP A 356 5.51 6.03 28.96
N ALA A 357 4.54 5.47 29.71
CA ALA A 357 3.34 6.18 30.14
C ALA A 357 3.60 7.45 31.00
N ARG A 358 4.86 7.74 31.34
CA ARG A 358 5.31 8.89 32.14
C ARG A 358 6.08 9.94 31.35
N ASP A 359 6.34 9.73 30.06
CA ASP A 359 7.00 10.72 29.21
C ASP A 359 5.97 11.43 28.32
N PRO A 360 5.42 12.58 28.76
CA PRO A 360 4.51 13.35 27.93
C PRO A 360 5.32 14.01 26.82
N ALA A 361 5.22 13.46 25.62
CA ALA A 361 5.64 14.12 24.39
C ALA A 361 5.33 15.63 24.41
N GLN A 362 6.31 16.43 24.00
CA GLN A 362 6.26 17.89 24.13
C GLN A 362 5.36 18.48 23.04
N PRO A 363 4.49 19.45 23.36
CA PRO A 363 3.79 20.21 22.34
C PRO A 363 4.77 21.14 21.62
N GLU A 364 4.75 21.20 20.29
CA GLU A 364 5.36 22.33 19.57
C GLU A 364 4.50 23.59 19.71
N THR A 365 5.19 24.73 19.80
CA THR A 365 4.65 26.10 19.87
C THR A 365 4.73 26.79 18.53
#